data_AF-A0A945QN32-F1
#
_entry.id   AF-A0A945QN32-F1
#
_cell.length_a   1.000
_cell.length_b   1.000
_cell.length_c   1.000
_cell.angle_alpha   90.00
_cell.angle_beta   90.00
_cell.angle_gamma   90.00
#
_symmetry.space_group_name_H-M   'P 1'
#
loop_
_entity.id
_entity.type
_entity.pdbx_description
1 polymer ?
#
loop_
_entity_poly.entity_id
_entity_poly.type
_entity_poly.pdbx_seq_one_letter_code
_entity_poly.pdbx_strand_id
1 'polypeptide(L)'
;MTLTFIVTNVIAQDYEYNLPIKEHIFENGLKLLVVERPGDNRVAAKIWTDMGALNEISGEYGAAHFLEHLMFKGTLTLGAKNWKAEKPLINEINATEKAMIAELNRARNDIRERGVFHDYQHEKTTPEITR
;
A
#
# COMPACT_ATOMS: atom_id res chain seq x y z
N MET A 1 10.21 18.82 -58.10
CA MET A 1 10.48 18.36 -56.72
C MET A 1 9.15 18.09 -56.05
N THR A 2 8.64 16.87 -56.18
CA THR A 2 7.30 16.49 -55.71
C THR A 2 7.49 15.74 -54.40
N LEU A 3 7.02 16.33 -53.30
CA LEU A 3 7.17 15.79 -51.95
C LEU A 3 5.99 14.85 -51.68
N THR A 4 6.23 13.55 -51.69
CA THR A 4 5.22 12.53 -51.38
C THR A 4 5.13 12.36 -49.87
N PHE A 5 4.02 12.79 -49.27
CA PHE A 5 3.71 12.52 -47.87
C PHE A 5 3.08 11.12 -47.74
N ILE A 6 3.74 10.24 -47.01
CA ILE A 6 3.16 8.96 -46.58
C ILE A 6 2.37 9.22 -45.31
N VAL A 7 1.04 9.20 -45.40
CA VAL A 7 0.16 9.22 -44.24
C VAL A 7 0.01 7.78 -43.75
N THR A 8 0.77 7.41 -42.72
CA THR A 8 0.51 6.16 -41.99
C THR A 8 -0.70 6.36 -41.09
N ASN A 9 -1.77 5.61 -41.34
CA ASN A 9 -2.88 5.52 -40.40
C ASN A 9 -2.36 4.85 -39.11
N VAL A 10 -2.30 5.62 -38.03
CA VAL A 10 -2.11 5.08 -36.68
C VAL A 10 -3.43 4.40 -36.30
N ILE A 11 -3.48 3.08 -36.42
CA ILE A 11 -4.57 2.32 -35.80
C ILE A 11 -4.30 2.34 -34.30
N ALA A 12 -5.06 3.16 -33.57
CA ALA A 12 -5.12 3.05 -32.12
C ALA A 12 -5.59 1.61 -31.80
N GLN A 13 -4.78 0.86 -31.04
CA GLN A 13 -5.21 -0.44 -30.52
C GLN A 13 -6.29 -0.17 -29.47
N ASP A 14 -7.55 -0.32 -29.87
CA ASP A 14 -8.68 -0.36 -28.95
C ASP A 14 -8.63 -1.72 -28.24
N TYR A 15 -7.91 -1.78 -27.12
CA TYR A 15 -7.90 -2.97 -26.27
C TYR A 15 -9.21 -3.02 -25.49
N GLU A 16 -10.20 -3.70 -26.05
CA GLU A 16 -11.42 -4.03 -25.34
C GLU A 16 -11.10 -5.05 -24.24
N TYR A 17 -11.05 -4.58 -22.98
CA TYR A 17 -10.83 -5.43 -21.81
C TYR A 17 -12.09 -6.28 -21.55
N ASN A 18 -12.23 -7.40 -22.25
CA ASN A 18 -13.29 -8.36 -22.03
C ASN A 18 -12.98 -9.24 -20.79
N LEU A 19 -13.16 -8.66 -19.60
CA LEU A 19 -13.05 -9.39 -18.33
C LEU A 19 -14.41 -10.00 -17.97
N PRO A 20 -14.47 -11.28 -17.56
CA PRO A 20 -15.71 -11.95 -17.18
C PRO A 20 -16.14 -11.54 -15.75
N ILE A 21 -16.48 -10.26 -15.58
CA ILE A 21 -16.90 -9.70 -14.28
C ILE A 21 -18.35 -10.11 -14.01
N LYS A 22 -18.58 -10.80 -12.90
CA LYS A 22 -19.91 -11.08 -12.35
C LYS A 22 -20.26 -9.97 -11.35
N GLU A 23 -21.37 -9.28 -11.57
CA GLU A 23 -21.87 -8.20 -10.70
C GLU A 23 -23.08 -8.67 -9.88
N HIS A 24 -23.12 -8.30 -8.61
CA HIS A 24 -24.28 -8.46 -7.73
C HIS A 24 -24.48 -7.18 -6.90
N ILE A 25 -25.72 -6.72 -6.78
CA ILE A 25 -26.09 -5.55 -5.98
C ILE A 25 -27.01 -6.03 -4.86
N PHE A 26 -26.60 -5.79 -3.61
CA PHE A 26 -27.38 -6.12 -2.43
C PHE A 26 -28.51 -5.10 -2.18
N GLU A 27 -29.49 -5.45 -1.36
CA GLU A 27 -30.63 -4.56 -1.02
C GLU A 27 -30.19 -3.24 -0.37
N ASN A 28 -29.06 -3.24 0.34
CA ASN A 28 -28.48 -2.04 0.96
C ASN A 28 -27.64 -1.19 -0.02
N GLY A 29 -27.60 -1.54 -1.31
CA GLY A 29 -26.85 -0.84 -2.35
C GLY A 29 -25.37 -1.22 -2.47
N LEU A 30 -24.86 -2.14 -1.65
CA LEU A 30 -23.48 -2.62 -1.79
C LEU A 30 -23.33 -3.36 -3.12
N LYS A 31 -22.28 -3.01 -3.87
CA LYS A 31 -21.93 -3.67 -5.14
C LYS A 31 -20.79 -4.66 -4.93
N LEU A 32 -21.02 -5.92 -5.30
CA LEU A 32 -20.03 -6.99 -5.33
C LEU A 32 -19.64 -7.28 -6.79
N LEU A 33 -18.34 -7.15 -7.07
CA LEU A 33 -17.75 -7.49 -8.36
C LEU A 33 -16.81 -8.67 -8.19
N VAL A 34 -17.02 -9.74 -8.96
CA VAL A 34 -16.24 -10.98 -8.88
C VAL A 34 -15.66 -11.30 -10.26
N VAL A 35 -14.35 -11.52 -10.30
CA VAL A 35 -13.66 -12.10 -11.47
C VAL A 35 -13.14 -13.46 -11.06
N GLU A 36 -13.77 -14.50 -11.60
CA GLU A 36 -13.36 -15.89 -11.35
C GLU A 36 -12.16 -16.24 -12.24
N ARG A 37 -11.13 -16.84 -11.65
CA ARG A 37 -9.92 -17.31 -12.36
C ARG A 37 -9.72 -18.81 -12.12
N PRO A 38 -10.33 -19.67 -12.95
CA PRO A 38 -10.12 -21.11 -12.85
C PRO A 38 -8.63 -21.46 -12.96
N GLY A 39 -8.09 -22.13 -11.94
CA GLY A 39 -6.66 -22.51 -11.87
C GLY A 39 -5.81 -21.68 -10.91
N ASP A 40 -6.30 -20.56 -10.39
CA ASP A 40 -5.68 -19.89 -9.24
C ASP A 40 -6.35 -20.37 -7.95
N ASN A 41 -5.56 -20.87 -7.00
CA ASN A 41 -6.06 -21.34 -5.71
C ASN A 41 -6.12 -20.21 -4.66
N ARG A 42 -5.75 -18.97 -5.05
CA ARG A 42 -5.75 -17.80 -4.16
C ARG A 42 -7.01 -16.97 -4.40
N VAL A 43 -7.47 -16.35 -3.33
CA VAL A 43 -8.54 -15.36 -3.37
C VAL A 43 -7.97 -14.03 -2.92
N ALA A 44 -8.20 -12.98 -3.70
CA ALA A 44 -7.93 -11.61 -3.29
C ALA A 44 -9.26 -10.86 -3.21
N ALA A 45 -9.55 -10.28 -2.06
CA ALA A 45 -10.74 -9.47 -1.83
C ALA A 45 -10.32 -8.05 -1.45
N LYS A 46 -11.08 -7.07 -1.93
CA LYS A 46 -10.92 -5.66 -1.57
C LYS A 46 -12.30 -5.07 -1.36
N ILE A 47 -12.39 -4.16 -0.40
CA ILE A 47 -13.57 -3.32 -0.18
C ILE A 47 -13.15 -1.91 -0.56
N TRP A 48 -13.94 -1.28 -1.43
CA TRP A 48 -13.73 0.12 -1.81
C TRP A 48 -14.82 0.97 -1.18
N THR A 49 -14.42 2.14 -0.69
CA THR A 49 -15.31 3.16 -0.15
C THR A 49 -15.12 4.44 -0.92
N ASP A 50 -16.21 5.16 -1.19
CA ASP A 50 -16.17 6.48 -1.81
C ASP A 50 -15.92 7.57 -0.75
N MET A 51 -14.80 7.43 -0.03
CA MET A 51 -14.40 8.34 1.04
C MET A 51 -12.87 8.38 1.13
N GLY A 52 -12.33 9.58 1.36
CA GLY A 52 -10.92 9.79 1.64
C GLY A 52 -10.64 11.22 2.06
N ALA A 53 -9.37 11.64 1.96
CA ALA A 53 -8.93 12.98 2.37
C ALA A 53 -9.69 14.12 1.66
N LEU A 54 -10.18 13.90 0.43
CA LEU A 54 -10.97 14.88 -0.32
C LEU A 54 -12.30 15.23 0.37
N ASN A 55 -12.83 14.33 1.20
CA ASN A 55 -14.09 14.48 1.91
C ASN A 55 -13.92 15.07 3.32
N GLU A 56 -12.69 15.34 3.75
CA GLU A 56 -12.39 15.88 5.08
C GLU A 56 -12.69 17.39 5.14
N ILE A 57 -13.22 17.85 6.27
CA ILE A 57 -13.47 19.28 6.53
C ILE A 57 -12.40 19.88 7.45
N SER A 58 -12.37 21.21 7.53
CA SER A 58 -11.45 21.91 8.42
C SER A 58 -11.60 21.45 9.87
N GLY A 59 -10.49 21.02 10.47
CA GLY A 59 -10.47 20.44 11.83
C GLY A 59 -10.46 18.91 11.86
N GLU A 60 -10.67 18.23 10.73
CA GLU A 60 -10.73 16.76 10.63
C GLU A 60 -9.66 16.18 9.70
N TYR A 61 -8.66 16.97 9.32
CA TYR A 61 -7.62 16.51 8.39
C TYR A 61 -6.87 15.28 8.92
N GLY A 62 -6.72 14.28 8.06
CA GLY A 62 -6.10 13.00 8.36
C GLY A 62 -7.04 12.00 9.03
N ALA A 63 -8.32 12.32 9.23
CA ALA A 63 -9.30 11.40 9.82
C ALA A 63 -9.46 10.10 9.01
N ALA A 64 -9.47 10.17 7.68
CA ALA A 64 -9.60 8.99 6.82
C ALA A 64 -8.42 8.02 7.02
N HIS A 65 -7.20 8.56 7.01
CA HIS A 65 -5.98 7.78 7.23
C HIS A 65 -5.90 7.26 8.68
N PHE A 66 -6.32 8.07 9.64
CA PHE A 66 -6.35 7.66 11.04
C PHE A 66 -7.33 6.50 11.27
N LEU A 67 -8.52 6.57 10.65
CA LEU A 67 -9.50 5.49 10.68
C LEU A 67 -8.95 4.20 10.07
N GLU A 68 -8.25 4.29 8.92
CA GLU A 68 -7.56 3.15 8.30
C GLU A 68 -6.62 2.46 9.31
N HIS A 69 -5.79 3.21 10.02
CA HIS A 69 -4.93 2.64 11.06
C HIS A 69 -5.70 1.92 12.16
N LEU A 70 -6.85 2.46 12.58
CA LEU A 70 -7.68 1.84 13.62
C LEU A 70 -8.36 0.56 13.14
N MET A 71 -8.80 0.51 11.88
CA MET A 71 -9.42 -0.68 11.29
C MET A 71 -8.52 -1.92 11.39
N PHE A 72 -7.19 -1.74 11.39
CA PHE A 72 -6.22 -2.82 11.51
C PHE A 72 -5.80 -3.14 12.95
N LYS A 73 -6.34 -2.46 13.96
CA LYS A 73 -6.08 -2.77 15.38
C LYS A 73 -6.95 -3.88 15.95
N GLY A 74 -7.87 -4.41 15.14
CA GLY A 74 -8.79 -5.48 15.51
C GLY A 74 -10.20 -4.97 15.79
N THR A 75 -11.10 -5.93 15.97
CA THR A 75 -12.52 -5.73 16.26
C THR A 75 -12.90 -6.53 17.52
N LEU A 76 -14.15 -6.39 17.97
CA LEU A 76 -14.66 -7.20 19.09
C LEU A 76 -14.65 -8.71 18.80
N THR A 77 -14.63 -9.10 17.52
CA THR A 77 -14.69 -10.50 17.08
C THR A 77 -13.36 -11.00 16.50
N LEU A 78 -12.46 -10.10 16.08
CA LEU A 78 -11.22 -10.43 15.40
C LEU A 78 -10.06 -9.60 15.99
N GLY A 79 -9.18 -10.23 16.76
CA GLY A 79 -8.08 -9.54 17.43
C GLY A 79 -7.36 -10.44 18.42
N ALA A 80 -6.64 -9.85 19.39
CA ALA A 80 -5.96 -10.58 20.45
C ALA A 80 -6.98 -11.38 21.28
N LYS A 81 -6.86 -12.71 21.28
CA LYS A 81 -7.78 -13.60 22.02
C LYS A 81 -7.48 -13.58 23.51
N ASN A 82 -6.20 -13.48 23.87
CA ASN A 82 -5.73 -13.37 25.24
C ASN A 82 -4.56 -12.40 25.32
N TRP A 83 -4.87 -11.12 25.47
CA TRP A 83 -3.86 -10.07 25.54
C TRP A 83 -2.80 -10.31 26.62
N LYS A 84 -3.15 -10.86 27.78
CA LYS A 84 -2.17 -11.13 28.86
C LYS A 84 -1.12 -12.15 28.44
N ALA A 85 -1.51 -13.20 27.71
CA ALA A 85 -0.60 -14.23 27.22
C ALA A 85 0.17 -13.78 25.97
N GLU A 86 -0.47 -13.00 25.10
CA GLU A 86 0.12 -12.55 23.83
C GLU A 86 1.10 -11.39 24.01
N LYS A 87 0.85 -10.48 24.97
CA LYS A 87 1.71 -9.32 25.23
C LYS A 87 3.21 -9.65 25.40
N PRO A 88 3.63 -10.64 26.21
CA PRO A 88 5.06 -10.96 26.32
C PRO A 88 5.65 -11.45 24.99
N LEU A 89 4.91 -12.24 24.21
CA LEU A 89 5.35 -12.72 22.89
C LEU A 89 5.50 -11.56 21.90
N ILE A 90 4.54 -10.63 21.88
CA ILE A 90 4.60 -9.42 21.05
C ILE A 90 5.81 -8.55 21.43
N ASN A 91 6.13 -8.43 22.72
CA ASN A 91 7.31 -7.70 23.15
C ASN A 91 8.61 -8.33 22.63
N GLU A 92 8.70 -9.66 22.61
CA GLU A 92 9.85 -10.39 22.08
C GLU A 92 9.98 -10.23 20.55
N ILE A 93 8.86 -10.31 19.83
CA ILE A 93 8.79 -10.03 18.38
C ILE A 93 9.30 -8.62 18.10
N ASN A 94 8.78 -7.62 18.81
CA ASN A 94 9.16 -6.21 18.63
C ASN A 94 10.64 -5.97 18.97
N ALA A 95 11.17 -6.64 20.00
CA ALA A 95 12.58 -6.56 20.36
C ALA A 95 13.47 -7.16 19.25
N THR A 96 13.07 -8.30 18.71
CA THR A 96 13.75 -8.99 17.60
C THR A 96 13.72 -8.15 16.32
N GLU A 97 12.56 -7.59 15.98
CA GLU A 97 12.38 -6.70 14.83
C GLU A 97 13.30 -5.48 14.95
N LYS A 98 13.34 -4.83 16.13
CA LYS A 98 14.25 -3.70 16.38
C LYS A 98 15.71 -4.07 16.18
N ALA A 99 16.14 -5.23 16.68
CA ALA A 99 17.50 -5.71 16.48
C ALA A 99 17.80 -5.95 14.99
N MET A 100 16.88 -6.59 14.26
CA MET A 100 16.99 -6.81 12.82
C MET A 100 17.09 -5.49 12.05
N ILE A 101 16.22 -4.52 12.36
CA ILE A 101 16.24 -3.19 11.74
C ILE A 101 17.58 -2.48 12.03
N ALA A 102 18.09 -2.57 13.26
CA ALA A 102 19.38 -1.98 13.61
C ALA A 102 20.52 -2.57 12.77
N GLU A 103 20.54 -3.89 12.58
CA GLU A 103 21.55 -4.56 11.75
C GLU A 103 21.39 -4.24 10.26
N LEU A 104 20.15 -4.18 9.73
CA LEU A 104 19.89 -3.72 8.36
C LEU A 104 20.38 -2.29 8.13
N ASN A 105 20.16 -1.40 9.10
CA ASN A 105 20.65 -0.03 9.04
C ASN A 105 22.18 0.04 9.10
N ARG A 106 22.83 -0.77 9.95
CA ARG A 106 24.29 -0.91 10.00
C ARG A 106 24.85 -1.34 8.64
N ALA A 107 24.32 -2.42 8.07
CA ALA A 107 24.74 -2.93 6.77
C ALA A 107 24.50 -1.92 5.63
N ARG A 108 23.38 -1.18 5.67
CA ARG A 108 23.10 -0.09 4.72
C ARG A 108 24.12 1.03 4.87
N ASN A 109 24.52 1.39 6.08
CA ASN A 109 25.55 2.39 6.32
C ASN A 109 26.93 1.91 5.85
N ASP A 110 27.31 0.65 6.08
CA ASP A 110 28.55 0.07 5.56
C ASP A 110 28.61 0.08 4.02
N ILE A 111 27.47 -0.07 3.32
CA ILE A 111 27.41 0.08 1.85
C ILE A 111 27.61 1.54 1.45
N ARG A 112 27.02 2.49 2.19
CA ARG A 112 27.17 3.94 1.95
C ARG A 112 28.61 4.40 2.18
N GLU A 113 29.25 3.89 3.24
CA GLU A 113 30.64 4.22 3.59
C GLU A 113 31.68 3.60 2.65
N ARG A 114 31.35 2.48 1.97
CA ARG A 114 32.21 1.86 0.94
C ARG A 114 32.35 2.68 -0.34
N GLY A 115 31.78 3.88 -0.43
CA GLY A 115 32.04 4.83 -1.51
C GLY A 115 31.52 4.41 -2.89
N VAL A 116 30.58 3.45 -2.98
CA VAL A 116 30.06 2.97 -4.28
C VAL A 116 29.17 4.01 -4.98
N PHE A 117 28.69 5.03 -4.26
CA PHE A 117 27.96 6.17 -4.80
C PHE A 117 28.73 7.46 -4.46
N HIS A 118 29.55 7.97 -5.39
CA HIS A 118 30.32 9.22 -5.21
C HIS A 118 29.53 10.50 -5.51
N ASP A 119 28.28 10.39 -5.96
CA ASP A 119 27.59 11.53 -6.59
C ASP A 119 26.60 12.24 -5.65
N TYR A 120 26.33 11.68 -4.47
CA TYR A 120 25.40 12.28 -3.51
C TYR A 120 26.02 12.40 -2.12
N GLN A 121 26.51 13.60 -1.80
CA GLN A 121 26.85 13.97 -0.43
C GLN A 121 25.56 14.04 0.39
N HIS A 122 25.43 13.14 1.36
CA HIS A 122 24.36 13.19 2.34
C HIS A 122 24.85 13.94 3.57
N GLU A 123 24.01 14.77 4.17
CA GLU A 123 24.28 15.37 5.48
C GLU A 123 24.56 14.27 6.53
N LYS A 124 25.50 14.56 7.45
CA LYS A 124 25.98 13.59 8.45
C LYS A 124 24.89 13.14 9.43
N THR A 125 23.78 13.85 9.52
CA THR A 125 22.69 13.59 10.48
C THR A 125 21.35 13.98 9.87
N THR A 126 20.31 13.19 10.12
CA THR A 126 18.92 13.57 9.83
C THR A 126 18.57 14.82 10.65
N PRO A 127 18.04 15.91 10.05
CA PRO A 127 17.63 17.09 10.80
C PRO A 127 16.57 16.75 11.83
N GLU A 128 16.74 17.23 13.07
CA GLU A 128 15.67 17.15 14.07
C GLU A 128 14.54 18.11 13.67
N ILE A 129 13.31 17.60 13.67
CA ILE A 129 12.11 18.42 13.48
C ILE A 129 11.92 19.22 14.76
N THR A 130 12.43 20.45 14.80
CA THR A 130 12.10 21.41 15.84
C THR A 130 10.63 21.82 15.69
N ARG A 131 9.86 21.61 16.75
CA ARG A 131 8.46 22.01 16.85
C ARG A 131 8.33 23.47 17.25
#